data_AF-A0A7S3M9J2-F1
#
_entry.id   AF-A0A7S3M9J2-F1
#
_cell.length_a   1.000
_cell.length_b   1.000
_cell.length_c   1.000
_cell.angle_alpha   90.00
_cell.angle_beta   90.00
_cell.angle_gamma   90.00
#
_symmetry.space_group_name_H-M   'P 1'
#
loop_
_entity.id
_entity.type
_entity.pdbx_description
1 polymer ?
#
loop_
_entity_poly.entity_id
_entity_poly.type
_entity_poly.pdbx_seq_one_letter_code
_entity_poly.pdbx_strand_id
1 'polypeptide(L)'
;MDMWKKLHLKSDSLVVLSPPAIFDKYLDAIKETHLVSESISEPFSYLLAFVTCQEELPHIIVNVRKHAVEDPVVWFAFPKRTSKLSKNLSRDKGFERIGQIGYEAVSNISIDENWSALRFRKVEHIKTMIRLSCGTISVVGKKRTADNKGPAGRAEVEAKKVRATKEVDQPVQKQLKPEAKKRAVQVTKEKRKI
;
A
#
# COMPACT_ATOMS: atom_id res chain seq x y z
N MET A 1 15.49 -6.18 -25.70
CA MET A 1 14.54 -6.46 -24.59
C MET A 1 13.18 -5.97 -25.03
N ASP A 2 12.20 -6.86 -25.10
CA ASP A 2 10.84 -6.52 -25.48
C ASP A 2 10.20 -5.55 -24.47
N MET A 3 9.71 -4.41 -24.95
CA MET A 3 9.14 -3.34 -24.12
C MET A 3 7.85 -3.78 -23.44
N TRP A 4 7.03 -4.58 -24.12
CA TRP A 4 5.76 -5.07 -23.60
C TRP A 4 5.94 -5.99 -22.39
N LYS A 5 7.05 -6.73 -22.36
CA LYS A 5 7.46 -7.52 -21.19
C LYS A 5 7.76 -6.65 -19.97
N LYS A 6 8.40 -5.48 -20.16
CA LYS A 6 8.67 -4.52 -19.07
C LYS A 6 7.38 -3.88 -18.54
N LEU A 7 6.42 -3.67 -19.43
CA LEU A 7 5.09 -3.14 -19.10
C LEU A 7 4.15 -4.20 -18.51
N HIS A 8 4.61 -5.44 -18.28
CA HIS A 8 3.81 -6.52 -17.71
C HIS A 8 2.51 -6.79 -18.50
N LEU A 9 2.58 -6.75 -19.82
CA LEU A 9 1.46 -7.19 -20.66
C LEU A 9 1.21 -8.68 -20.42
N LYS A 10 -0.02 -9.02 -20.01
CA LYS A 10 -0.47 -10.39 -19.70
C LYS A 10 -1.87 -10.69 -20.27
N SER A 11 -2.49 -9.72 -20.91
CA SER A 11 -3.86 -9.79 -21.41
C SER A 11 -3.85 -9.57 -22.90
N ASP A 12 -4.73 -10.29 -23.61
CA ASP A 12 -4.85 -10.23 -25.07
C ASP A 12 -5.50 -8.91 -25.53
N SER A 13 -6.26 -8.26 -24.66
CA SER A 13 -6.84 -6.94 -24.89
C SER A 13 -6.14 -5.87 -24.04
N LEU A 14 -5.76 -4.76 -24.68
CA LEU A 14 -5.17 -3.61 -24.02
C LEU A 14 -5.85 -2.31 -24.45
N VAL A 15 -6.01 -1.39 -23.50
CA VAL A 15 -6.44 -0.02 -23.77
C VAL A 15 -5.22 0.89 -23.75
N VAL A 16 -4.99 1.63 -24.83
CA VAL A 16 -3.91 2.61 -24.93
C VAL A 16 -4.50 3.99 -25.21
N LEU A 17 -4.29 4.95 -24.31
CA LEU A 17 -4.85 6.30 -24.44
C LEU A 17 -3.77 7.31 -24.81
N SER A 18 -4.06 8.13 -25.82
CA SER A 18 -3.25 9.27 -26.26
C SER A 18 -1.76 8.96 -26.53
N PRO A 19 -1.41 7.86 -27.23
CA PRO A 19 -0.02 7.51 -27.47
C PRO A 19 0.72 8.62 -28.25
N PRO A 20 1.98 8.93 -27.91
CA PRO A 20 2.81 9.82 -28.71
C PRO A 20 3.22 9.13 -30.01
N ALA A 21 3.45 9.88 -31.08
CA ALA A 21 3.80 9.34 -32.40
C ALA A 21 5.04 8.41 -32.41
N ILE A 22 5.98 8.61 -31.47
CA ILE A 22 7.14 7.71 -31.32
C ILE A 22 6.74 6.29 -30.88
N PHE A 23 5.54 6.14 -30.30
CA PHE A 23 5.01 4.90 -29.80
C PHE A 23 4.30 4.07 -30.88
N ASP A 24 3.97 4.67 -32.03
CA ASP A 24 3.22 4.03 -33.12
C ASP A 24 3.88 2.74 -33.59
N LYS A 25 5.22 2.74 -33.72
CA LYS A 25 6.00 1.54 -34.09
C LYS A 25 5.77 0.35 -33.16
N TYR A 26 5.54 0.61 -31.87
CA TYR A 26 5.28 -0.44 -30.90
C TYR A 26 3.81 -0.87 -30.91
N LEU A 27 2.89 0.05 -31.25
CA LEU A 27 1.47 -0.24 -31.40
C LEU A 27 1.20 -1.08 -32.65
N ASP A 28 1.84 -0.76 -33.77
CA ASP A 28 1.66 -1.51 -35.00
C ASP A 28 2.09 -2.97 -34.81
N ALA A 29 3.24 -3.19 -34.16
CA ALA A 29 3.72 -4.53 -33.86
C ALA A 29 2.81 -5.31 -32.89
N ILE A 30 2.19 -4.66 -31.90
CA ILE A 30 1.33 -5.36 -30.93
C ILE A 30 -0.08 -5.61 -31.49
N LYS A 31 -0.57 -4.74 -32.39
CA LYS A 31 -1.88 -4.87 -33.05
C LYS A 31 -1.99 -6.14 -33.90
N GLU A 32 -0.86 -6.71 -34.36
CA GLU A 32 -0.84 -7.99 -35.08
C GLU A 32 -1.22 -9.19 -34.20
N THR A 33 -1.06 -9.07 -32.88
CA THR A 33 -1.21 -10.19 -31.94
C THR A 33 -2.24 -9.93 -30.84
N HIS A 34 -2.58 -8.67 -30.56
CA HIS A 34 -3.44 -8.25 -29.45
C HIS A 34 -4.50 -7.25 -29.92
N LEU A 35 -5.62 -7.20 -29.21
CA LEU A 35 -6.68 -6.22 -29.46
C LEU A 35 -6.35 -4.91 -28.74
N VAL A 36 -6.10 -3.85 -29.51
CA VAL A 36 -5.80 -2.51 -28.98
C VAL A 36 -7.04 -1.62 -29.12
N SER A 37 -7.54 -1.10 -27.99
CA SER A 37 -8.56 -0.05 -27.97
C SER A 37 -7.94 1.30 -27.60
N GLU A 38 -8.40 2.36 -28.27
CA GLU A 38 -7.97 3.74 -28.02
C GLU A 38 -8.94 4.49 -27.09
N SER A 39 -9.95 3.79 -26.55
CA SER A 39 -10.94 4.36 -25.62
C SER A 39 -11.37 3.35 -24.56
N ILE A 40 -11.84 3.86 -23.42
CA ILE A 40 -12.41 3.05 -22.34
C ILE A 40 -13.94 3.07 -22.48
N SER A 41 -14.49 2.07 -23.16
CA SER A 41 -15.94 1.84 -23.29
C SER A 41 -16.39 0.54 -22.60
N GLU A 42 -15.51 -0.46 -22.55
CA GLU A 42 -15.77 -1.78 -22.02
C GLU A 42 -14.88 -2.10 -20.82
N PRO A 43 -15.22 -3.13 -20.02
CA PRO A 43 -14.36 -3.59 -18.95
C PRO A 43 -12.96 -3.96 -19.45
N PHE A 44 -11.92 -3.49 -18.75
CA PHE A 44 -10.54 -3.71 -19.17
C PHE A 44 -9.69 -4.31 -18.04
N SER A 45 -8.76 -5.19 -18.42
CA SER A 45 -7.74 -5.75 -17.54
C SER A 45 -6.40 -5.03 -17.65
N TYR A 46 -6.15 -4.31 -18.76
CA TYR A 46 -4.89 -3.63 -19.03
C TYR A 46 -5.13 -2.23 -19.62
N LEU A 47 -4.50 -1.22 -19.02
CA LEU A 47 -4.54 0.18 -19.45
C LEU A 47 -3.14 0.78 -19.46
N LEU A 48 -2.78 1.45 -20.56
CA LEU A 48 -1.63 2.32 -20.68
C LEU A 48 -2.09 3.69 -21.17
N ALA A 49 -2.12 4.69 -20.28
CA ALA A 49 -2.51 6.05 -20.64
C ALA A 49 -1.29 6.96 -20.68
N PHE A 50 -1.10 7.69 -21.77
CA PHE A 50 -0.08 8.73 -21.88
C PHE A 50 -0.70 10.06 -21.47
N VAL A 51 -0.09 10.71 -20.49
CA VAL A 51 -0.62 11.91 -19.84
C VAL A 51 0.48 12.95 -19.76
N THR A 52 0.19 14.16 -20.25
CA THR A 52 1.15 15.28 -20.23
C THR A 52 0.85 16.29 -19.14
N CYS A 53 -0.40 16.38 -18.73
CA CYS A 53 -0.92 17.33 -17.75
C CYS A 53 -1.75 16.63 -16.65
N GLN A 54 -1.66 17.12 -15.41
CA GLN A 54 -2.42 16.55 -14.28
C GLN A 54 -3.94 16.67 -14.48
N GLU A 55 -4.38 17.65 -15.26
CA GLU A 55 -5.77 17.98 -15.58
C GLU A 55 -6.45 16.91 -16.45
N GLU A 56 -5.69 16.04 -17.11
CA GLU A 56 -6.23 14.93 -17.92
C GLU A 56 -6.63 13.72 -17.04
N LEU A 57 -5.96 13.55 -15.88
CA LEU A 57 -6.19 12.41 -14.99
C LEU A 57 -7.63 12.26 -14.48
N PRO A 58 -8.36 13.33 -14.09
CA PRO A 58 -9.74 13.23 -13.62
C PRO A 58 -10.65 12.42 -14.57
N HIS A 59 -10.57 12.68 -15.87
CA HIS A 59 -11.39 12.00 -16.88
C HIS A 59 -11.04 10.52 -16.98
N ILE A 60 -9.74 10.21 -17.02
CA ILE A 60 -9.25 8.82 -17.10
C ILE A 60 -9.64 8.05 -15.83
N ILE A 61 -9.45 8.66 -14.65
CA ILE A 61 -9.71 8.03 -13.34
C ILE A 61 -11.20 7.68 -13.17
N VAL A 62 -12.12 8.51 -13.66
CA VAL A 62 -13.56 8.19 -13.65
C VAL A 62 -13.83 6.92 -14.46
N ASN A 63 -13.20 6.78 -15.63
CA ASN A 63 -13.37 5.61 -16.47
C ASN A 63 -12.69 4.36 -15.89
N VAL A 64 -11.50 4.53 -15.28
CA VAL A 64 -10.82 3.45 -14.54
C VAL A 64 -11.70 2.95 -13.40
N ARG A 65 -12.32 3.84 -12.62
CA ARG A 65 -13.19 3.43 -11.51
C ARG A 65 -14.42 2.65 -11.99
N LYS A 66 -14.95 2.98 -13.16
CA LYS A 66 -16.18 2.37 -13.71
C LYS A 66 -15.94 1.04 -14.42
N HIS A 67 -14.86 0.93 -15.19
CA HIS A 67 -14.66 -0.18 -16.12
C HIS A 67 -13.48 -1.09 -15.77
N ALA A 68 -12.62 -0.69 -14.82
CA ALA A 68 -11.50 -1.57 -14.49
C ALA A 68 -12.00 -2.82 -13.74
N VAL A 69 -11.49 -3.98 -14.14
CA VAL A 69 -11.80 -5.28 -13.49
C VAL A 69 -11.26 -5.33 -12.05
N GLU A 70 -11.27 -6.52 -11.43
CA GLU A 70 -10.83 -6.69 -10.04
C GLU A 70 -9.37 -6.23 -9.83
N ASP A 71 -8.37 -6.85 -10.48
CA ASP A 71 -6.94 -6.49 -10.37
C ASP A 71 -6.31 -6.07 -11.72
N PRO A 72 -6.68 -4.89 -12.25
CA PRO A 72 -6.22 -4.43 -13.55
C PRO A 72 -4.74 -3.98 -13.50
N VAL A 73 -4.04 -4.13 -14.61
CA VAL A 73 -2.72 -3.53 -14.83
C VAL A 73 -2.93 -2.13 -15.40
N VAL A 74 -2.75 -1.11 -14.55
CA VAL A 74 -2.92 0.30 -14.94
C VAL A 74 -1.57 1.00 -14.96
N TRP A 75 -1.21 1.55 -16.10
CA TRP A 75 -0.01 2.36 -16.31
C TRP A 75 -0.38 3.77 -16.73
N PHE A 76 0.30 4.75 -16.12
CA PHE A 76 0.32 6.12 -16.60
C PHE A 76 1.72 6.45 -17.08
N ALA A 77 1.87 6.69 -18.38
CA ALA A 77 3.06 7.21 -18.99
C ALA A 77 3.04 8.74 -18.93
N PHE A 78 4.15 9.34 -18.50
CA PHE A 78 4.29 10.78 -18.37
C PHE A 78 5.67 11.21 -18.88
N PRO A 79 5.79 12.43 -19.43
CA PRO A 79 7.07 12.98 -19.83
C PRO A 79 7.96 13.16 -18.60
N LYS A 80 9.21 12.74 -18.71
CA LYS A 80 10.22 12.97 -17.67
C LYS A 80 10.43 14.47 -17.47
N ARG A 81 10.89 14.86 -16.27
CA ARG A 81 11.17 16.27 -15.93
C ARG A 81 12.19 16.94 -16.88
N THR A 82 13.06 16.15 -17.50
CA THR A 82 14.02 16.64 -18.50
C THR A 82 13.40 16.94 -19.87
N SER A 83 12.17 16.49 -20.11
CA SER A 83 11.44 16.77 -21.35
C SER A 83 10.71 18.11 -21.27
N LYS A 84 10.73 18.85 -22.38
CA LYS A 84 9.99 20.12 -22.55
C LYS A 84 8.45 19.95 -22.48
N LEU A 85 7.97 18.71 -22.46
CA LEU A 85 6.55 18.35 -22.45
C LEU A 85 5.94 18.25 -21.05
N SER A 86 6.76 18.20 -19.99
CA SER A 86 6.26 17.99 -18.62
C SER A 86 5.57 19.24 -18.06
N LYS A 87 4.25 19.14 -17.82
CA LYS A 87 3.46 20.16 -17.13
C LYS A 87 2.94 19.58 -15.80
N ASN A 88 3.64 19.92 -14.71
CA ASN A 88 3.27 19.60 -13.33
C ASN A 88 3.14 18.11 -12.95
N LEU A 89 3.50 17.18 -13.84
CA LEU A 89 3.53 15.74 -13.56
C LEU A 89 4.96 15.25 -13.34
N SER A 90 5.14 14.43 -12.31
CA SER A 90 6.40 13.75 -12.02
C SER A 90 6.13 12.38 -11.38
N ARG A 91 7.16 11.55 -11.22
CA ARG A 91 7.04 10.25 -10.53
C ARG A 91 6.32 10.38 -9.18
N ASP A 92 6.65 11.43 -8.42
CA ASP A 92 6.24 11.57 -7.02
C ASP A 92 5.05 12.53 -6.83
N LYS A 93 4.61 13.24 -7.87
CA LYS A 93 3.56 14.27 -7.78
C LYS A 93 2.59 14.24 -8.95
N GLY A 94 1.33 14.57 -8.68
CA GLY A 94 0.26 14.74 -9.67
C GLY A 94 -0.65 13.52 -9.79
N PHE A 95 -0.33 12.40 -9.13
CA PHE A 95 -1.15 11.19 -9.11
C PHE A 95 -2.03 11.07 -7.86
N GLU A 96 -2.19 12.11 -7.05
CA GLU A 96 -2.93 12.06 -5.79
C GLU A 96 -4.40 11.63 -6.01
N ARG A 97 -5.00 12.03 -7.13
CA ARG A 97 -6.37 11.66 -7.53
C ARG A 97 -6.55 10.15 -7.68
N ILE A 98 -5.56 9.42 -8.19
CA ILE A 98 -5.69 7.95 -8.29
C ILE A 98 -5.55 7.29 -6.92
N GLY A 99 -4.77 7.89 -6.02
CA GLY A 99 -4.70 7.49 -4.62
C GLY A 99 -6.05 7.57 -3.91
N GLN A 100 -6.88 8.55 -4.26
CA GLN A 100 -8.23 8.72 -3.69
C GLN A 100 -9.18 7.56 -4.05
N ILE A 101 -8.96 6.87 -5.16
CA ILE A 101 -9.73 5.67 -5.55
C ILE A 101 -9.08 4.37 -5.08
N GLY A 102 -8.13 4.44 -4.13
CA GLY A 102 -7.54 3.26 -3.49
C GLY A 102 -6.44 2.58 -4.30
N TYR A 103 -5.80 3.29 -5.24
CA TYR A 103 -4.65 2.78 -5.98
C TYR A 103 -3.34 3.30 -5.40
N GLU A 104 -2.29 2.49 -5.51
CA GLU A 104 -0.93 2.86 -5.11
C GLU A 104 0.06 2.62 -6.23
N ALA A 105 1.06 3.49 -6.29
CA ALA A 105 2.18 3.34 -7.20
C ALA A 105 3.01 2.10 -6.81
N VAL A 106 3.19 1.16 -7.76
CA VAL A 106 3.90 -0.11 -7.50
C VAL A 106 5.25 -0.22 -8.16
N SER A 107 5.37 0.21 -9.41
CA SER A 107 6.59 0.08 -10.22
C SER A 107 6.71 1.24 -11.20
N ASN A 108 7.93 1.74 -11.40
CA ASN A 108 8.22 2.78 -12.39
C ASN A 108 9.22 2.26 -13.41
N ILE A 109 8.96 2.48 -14.70
CA ILE A 109 9.86 2.12 -15.79
C ILE A 109 10.17 3.33 -16.66
N SER A 110 11.35 3.35 -17.28
CA SER A 110 11.65 4.28 -18.38
C SER A 110 11.21 3.63 -19.68
N ILE A 111 10.36 4.31 -20.45
CA ILE A 111 9.97 3.84 -21.80
C ILE A 111 11.11 4.18 -22.75
N ASP A 112 11.48 5.45 -22.82
CA ASP A 112 12.56 5.97 -23.66
C ASP A 112 13.31 7.09 -22.93
N GLU A 113 13.98 7.98 -23.66
CA GLU A 113 14.67 9.15 -23.09
C GLU A 113 13.71 10.17 -22.48
N ASN A 114 12.53 10.36 -23.06
CA ASN A 114 11.58 11.44 -22.76
C ASN A 114 10.40 11.01 -21.89
N TRP A 115 10.09 9.72 -21.81
CA TRP A 115 8.89 9.17 -21.18
C TRP A 115 9.24 8.14 -20.10
N SER A 116 8.49 8.18 -19.01
CA SER A 116 8.48 7.14 -17.98
C SER A 116 7.05 6.70 -17.73
N ALA A 117 6.86 5.46 -17.28
CA ALA A 117 5.56 4.95 -16.90
C ALA A 117 5.55 4.50 -15.45
N LEU A 118 4.47 4.87 -14.74
CA LEU A 118 4.21 4.48 -13.37
C LEU A 118 2.99 3.56 -13.33
N ARG A 119 3.19 2.37 -12.78
CA ARG A 119 2.13 1.38 -12.58
C ARG A 119 1.41 1.64 -11.29
N PHE A 120 0.09 1.51 -11.33
CA PHE A 120 -0.77 1.57 -10.17
C PHE A 120 -1.50 0.24 -9.97
N ARG A 121 -1.71 -0.10 -8.69
CA ARG A 121 -2.48 -1.29 -8.29
C ARG A 121 -3.38 -0.94 -7.12
N LYS A 122 -4.58 -1.53 -7.06
CA LYS A 122 -5.46 -1.40 -5.90
C LYS A 122 -4.75 -1.87 -4.63
N VAL A 123 -4.89 -1.10 -3.56
CA VAL A 123 -4.22 -1.38 -2.26
C VAL A 123 -4.59 -2.76 -1.75
N GLU A 124 -5.84 -3.19 -1.93
CA GLU A 124 -6.36 -4.49 -1.50
C GLU A 124 -5.57 -5.67 -2.07
N HIS A 125 -5.03 -5.53 -3.28
CA HIS A 125 -4.25 -6.58 -3.95
C HIS A 125 -2.75 -6.50 -3.69
N ILE A 126 -2.31 -5.51 -2.90
CA ILE A 126 -0.90 -5.37 -2.50
C ILE A 126 -0.68 -6.17 -1.22
N LYS A 127 -0.05 -7.34 -1.36
CA LYS A 127 0.28 -8.26 -0.26
C LYS A 127 1.22 -7.61 0.77
N THR A 128 2.33 -7.03 0.30
CA THR A 128 3.35 -6.44 1.18
C THR A 128 3.63 -4.99 0.77
N MET A 129 3.38 -4.07 1.69
CA MET A 129 3.77 -2.66 1.57
C MET A 129 5.09 -2.45 2.32
N ILE A 130 6.21 -2.41 1.58
CA ILE A 130 7.57 -2.27 2.13
C ILE A 130 8.02 -0.79 2.17
N ARG A 131 7.25 0.15 1.58
CA ARG A 131 7.66 1.54 1.43
C ARG A 131 7.51 2.32 2.74
N LEU A 132 8.43 3.26 2.99
CA LEU A 132 8.24 4.30 4.01
C LEU A 132 6.97 5.11 3.69
N SER A 133 6.25 5.56 4.71
CA SER A 133 4.96 6.27 4.58
C SER A 133 5.00 7.48 3.63
N CYS A 134 6.17 8.10 3.42
CA CYS A 134 6.34 9.29 2.58
C CYS A 134 6.05 9.07 1.08
N GLY A 135 6.09 7.83 0.57
CA GLY A 135 5.83 7.52 -0.84
C GLY A 135 4.43 6.95 -1.12
N THR A 136 3.54 6.96 -0.13
CA THR A 136 2.22 6.32 -0.19
C THR A 136 1.15 7.39 -0.44
N ILE A 137 0.39 7.27 -1.54
CA ILE A 137 -0.52 8.34 -1.97
C ILE A 137 -1.96 8.14 -1.49
N SER A 138 -2.42 6.90 -1.36
CA SER A 138 -3.78 6.56 -0.94
C SER A 138 -3.97 6.62 0.57
N VAL A 139 -5.18 6.96 1.00
CA VAL A 139 -5.55 6.98 2.42
C VAL A 139 -5.38 5.60 3.05
N VAL A 140 -5.84 4.56 2.35
CA VAL A 140 -5.75 3.15 2.82
C VAL A 140 -4.29 2.71 2.91
N GLY A 141 -3.46 3.08 1.93
CA GLY A 141 -2.03 2.79 1.94
C GLY A 141 -1.32 3.47 3.11
N LYS A 142 -1.62 4.76 3.37
CA LYS A 142 -1.03 5.51 4.50
C LYS A 142 -1.37 4.86 5.84
N LYS A 143 -2.61 4.40 6.01
CA LYS A 143 -3.02 3.64 7.20
C LYS A 143 -2.23 2.33 7.33
N ARG A 144 -2.18 1.51 6.26
CA ARG A 144 -1.45 0.23 6.26
C ARG A 144 0.05 0.38 6.52
N THR A 145 0.68 1.46 6.06
CA THR A 145 2.11 1.72 6.32
C THR A 145 2.38 2.23 7.74
N ALA A 146 1.44 2.95 8.36
CA ALA A 146 1.53 3.33 9.77
C ALA A 146 1.38 2.12 10.72
N ASP A 147 0.46 1.22 10.39
CA ASP A 147 0.21 -0.01 11.18
C ASP A 147 1.36 -1.01 11.01
N ASN A 148 1.93 -1.10 9.81
CA ASN A 148 3.05 -1.97 9.49
C ASN A 148 4.37 -1.24 9.79
N LYS A 149 4.67 -0.99 11.07
CA LYS A 149 6.05 -0.68 11.48
C LYS A 149 6.92 -1.77 10.88
N GLY A 150 7.92 -1.40 10.07
CA GLY A 150 8.75 -2.33 9.30
C GLY A 150 9.45 -3.40 10.15
N PRO A 151 10.40 -4.18 9.60
CA PRO A 151 11.05 -5.28 10.33
C PRO A 151 11.61 -4.90 11.71
N ALA A 152 12.01 -3.63 11.92
CA ALA A 152 12.41 -3.09 13.22
C ALA A 152 11.26 -3.01 14.26
N GLY A 153 10.03 -2.70 13.84
CA GLY A 153 8.88 -2.61 14.73
C GLY A 153 8.26 -3.95 15.08
N ARG A 154 8.36 -4.96 14.20
CA ARG A 154 7.97 -6.34 14.53
C ARG A 154 8.80 -6.87 15.70
N ALA A 155 10.11 -6.65 15.71
CA ALA A 155 10.98 -7.06 16.83
C ALA A 155 10.60 -6.37 18.15
N GLU A 156 10.24 -5.08 18.12
CA GLU A 156 9.84 -4.35 19.34
C GLU A 156 8.46 -4.79 19.87
N VAL A 157 7.51 -5.10 18.98
CA VAL A 157 6.18 -5.61 19.35
C VAL A 157 6.25 -7.05 19.86
N GLU A 158 7.08 -7.90 19.25
CA GLU A 158 7.37 -9.26 19.73
C GLU A 158 8.02 -9.21 21.13
N ALA A 159 9.02 -8.33 21.33
CA ALA A 159 9.69 -8.15 22.62
C ALA A 159 8.75 -7.63 23.72
N LYS A 160 7.81 -6.72 23.40
CA LYS A 160 6.79 -6.25 24.36
C LYS A 160 5.73 -7.33 24.65
N LYS A 161 5.36 -8.15 23.68
CA LYS A 161 4.42 -9.27 23.87
C LYS A 161 4.99 -10.36 24.79
N VAL A 162 6.27 -10.68 24.66
CA VAL A 162 6.98 -11.62 25.56
C VAL A 162 7.14 -11.06 26.98
N ARG A 163 7.27 -9.74 27.12
CA ARG A 163 7.38 -9.09 28.43
C ARG A 163 6.04 -9.06 29.17
N ALA A 164 4.93 -8.83 28.46
CA ALA A 164 3.59 -8.84 29.02
C ALA A 164 3.10 -10.24 29.42
N THR A 165 3.53 -11.31 28.74
CA THR A 165 3.17 -12.68 29.11
C THR A 165 3.96 -13.22 30.32
N LYS A 166 5.13 -12.67 30.63
CA LYS A 166 5.91 -13.05 31.83
C LYS A 166 5.38 -12.44 33.14
N GLU A 167 4.54 -11.41 33.08
CA GLU A 167 4.01 -10.73 34.27
C GLU A 167 2.70 -11.32 34.80
N VAL A 168 2.06 -12.23 34.04
CA VAL A 168 0.75 -12.82 34.40
C VAL A 168 0.88 -14.16 35.15
N ASP A 169 2.07 -14.76 35.18
CA ASP A 169 2.31 -16.11 35.73
C ASP A 169 3.03 -16.10 37.10
N GLN A 170 2.60 -15.24 38.02
CA GLN A 170 2.88 -15.45 39.46
C GLN A 170 1.69 -16.19 40.10
N PRO A 171 1.88 -17.42 40.62
CA PRO A 171 0.81 -18.14 41.27
C PRO A 171 0.44 -17.45 42.60
N VAL A 172 -0.82 -17.01 42.67
CA VAL A 172 -1.48 -16.58 43.92
C VAL A 172 -1.49 -17.75 44.90
N GLN A 173 -0.59 -17.72 45.89
CA GLN A 173 -0.64 -18.66 47.01
C GLN A 173 -1.82 -18.31 47.93
N LYS A 174 -2.86 -19.12 47.81
CA LYS A 174 -4.06 -19.15 48.63
C LYS A 174 -3.69 -19.59 50.05
N GLN A 175 -3.64 -18.66 51.01
CA GLN A 175 -3.50 -19.02 52.42
C GLN A 175 -4.87 -19.44 53.01
N LEU A 176 -4.95 -20.71 53.38
CA LEU A 176 -6.05 -21.30 54.16
C LEU A 176 -5.99 -20.82 55.62
N LYS A 177 -7.16 -20.48 56.17
CA LYS A 177 -7.38 -20.26 57.60
C LYS A 177 -7.17 -21.57 58.40
N PRO A 178 -6.73 -21.47 59.66
CA PRO A 178 -7.20 -22.41 60.67
C PRO A 178 -7.74 -21.68 61.91
N GLU A 179 -8.99 -21.98 62.27
CA GLU A 179 -9.47 -21.89 63.64
C GLU A 179 -8.93 -23.08 64.45
N ALA A 180 -8.45 -22.84 65.67
CA ALA A 180 -8.95 -23.46 66.91
C ALA A 180 -7.96 -23.38 68.09
N LYS A 181 -8.50 -22.93 69.23
CA LYS A 181 -8.17 -23.26 70.64
C LYS A 181 -6.79 -22.85 71.19
N LYS A 182 -6.83 -21.98 72.21
CA LYS A 182 -6.44 -22.30 73.60
C LYS A 182 -6.90 -21.19 74.58
N ARG A 183 -7.85 -21.55 75.46
CA ARG A 183 -8.04 -20.94 76.78
C ARG A 183 -6.89 -21.41 77.67
N ALA A 184 -6.26 -20.51 78.42
CA ALA A 184 -5.94 -20.66 79.86
C ALA A 184 -4.81 -19.71 80.29
N VAL A 185 -5.14 -18.89 81.30
CA VAL A 185 -4.29 -18.55 82.45
C VAL A 185 -3.03 -17.69 82.19
N GLN A 186 -3.11 -16.42 82.58
CA GLN A 186 -2.16 -15.85 83.55
C GLN A 186 -2.73 -14.57 84.19
N VAL A 187 -3.21 -14.74 85.42
CA VAL A 187 -3.29 -13.71 86.46
C VAL A 187 -1.90 -13.60 87.09
N THR A 188 -1.59 -12.44 87.66
CA THR A 188 -0.42 -12.05 88.48
C THR A 188 0.75 -11.38 87.74
N LYS A 189 0.76 -10.05 87.74
CA LYS A 189 1.55 -9.20 88.66
C LYS A 189 1.39 -7.73 88.22
N GLU A 190 0.70 -6.89 88.97
CA GLU A 190 1.19 -6.19 90.17
C GLU A 190 1.81 -4.82 89.81
N LYS A 191 0.98 -3.79 90.02
CA LYS A 191 1.28 -2.48 90.64
C LYS A 191 2.20 -1.44 89.97
N ARG A 192 1.78 -0.18 90.23
CA ARG A 192 2.48 1.13 90.14
C ARG A 192 2.38 1.75 88.74
N LYS A 193 1.93 3.00 88.56
CA LYS A 193 1.81 4.21 89.39
C LYS A 193 0.69 5.05 88.73
N ILE A 194 -0.23 5.63 89.51
CA ILE A 194 -0.26 7.07 89.87
C ILE A 194 -0.16 7.95 88.62
#